data_AF-M3EV12-F1
#
_entry.id   AF-M3EV12-F1
#
_cell.length_a   1.000
_cell.length_b   1.000
_cell.length_c   1.000
_cell.angle_alpha   90.00
_cell.angle_beta   90.00
_cell.angle_gamma   90.00
#
_symmetry.space_group_name_H-M   'P 1'
#
loop_
_entity.id
_entity.type
_entity.pdbx_description
1 polymer ?
#
loop_
_entity_poly.entity_id
_entity_poly.type
_entity_poly.pdbx_seq_one_letter_code
_entity_poly.pdbx_strand_id
1 'polypeptide(L)'
;MLVLDITKIGYPPSLYKRVQTIQNEYFNDLRQIENVSEVELLKRNWKIVFGGQYREVDTGYKGKVSQIDLDPTYNFIHQQLLNSSDVKSVLEGDSVRTRQIGTFFENRFKFYDFNLNLGVRREYYDKSREWKTAPRIGISKEIAYTQSRIFAGYGKHFQAPSDVSRYSARTGNPNLKMEESEHAEIGWDQKIGNFWNIKIEGYQNTFSNLSIADPYAMDPFSRNRDLMRESLDPNADLSLVRRSNLNYSNSMTGYSRGVEVFIKKEASAESGLYGWISYTKSITKRNRNLPELTKQEYSSWLAESSAKDLIHQENTDYYYANFYRDGSYDVLFKNSKEELYDFDRTHMFNMVIGWKFDRRHKLV
;
A
#
# COMPACT_ATOMS: atom_id res chain seq x y z
N MET A 1 -27.23 -41.00 -35.89
CA MET A 1 -26.07 -40.30 -36.48
C MET A 1 -26.48 -38.85 -36.65
N LEU A 2 -26.21 -38.01 -35.64
CA LEU A 2 -26.53 -36.58 -35.65
C LEU A 2 -25.24 -35.85 -36.00
N VAL A 3 -25.15 -35.36 -37.24
CA VAL A 3 -24.05 -34.51 -37.68
C VAL A 3 -24.36 -33.10 -37.18
N LEU A 4 -23.61 -32.66 -36.17
CA LEU A 4 -23.57 -31.27 -35.72
C LEU A 4 -22.50 -30.56 -36.54
N ASP A 5 -22.92 -29.89 -37.61
CA ASP A 5 -22.05 -28.96 -38.33
C ASP A 5 -21.91 -27.67 -37.50
N ILE A 6 -20.83 -27.61 -36.73
CA ILE A 6 -20.50 -26.55 -35.77
C ILE A 6 -20.10 -25.25 -36.49
N THR A 7 -20.03 -25.24 -37.82
CA THR A 7 -19.62 -24.06 -38.61
C THR A 7 -20.79 -23.11 -38.95
N LYS A 8 -22.05 -23.55 -38.74
CA LYS A 8 -23.25 -22.72 -38.98
C LYS A 8 -23.90 -22.14 -37.73
N ILE A 9 -23.38 -22.43 -36.55
CA ILE A 9 -23.73 -21.67 -35.34
C ILE A 9 -22.90 -20.40 -35.39
N GLY A 10 -23.32 -19.46 -36.24
CA GLY A 10 -22.81 -18.10 -36.19
C GLY A 10 -22.96 -17.60 -34.76
N TYR A 11 -21.85 -17.26 -34.12
CA TYR A 11 -21.86 -16.51 -32.87
C TYR A 11 -22.87 -15.37 -33.04
N PRO A 12 -23.88 -15.23 -32.16
CA PRO A 12 -24.75 -14.07 -32.23
C PRO A 12 -23.85 -12.83 -32.16
N PRO A 13 -24.00 -11.84 -33.07
CA PRO A 13 -23.29 -10.58 -32.92
C PRO A 13 -23.61 -10.07 -31.52
N SER A 14 -22.56 -9.87 -30.74
CA SER A 14 -22.56 -9.58 -29.31
C SER A 14 -23.81 -8.84 -28.83
N LEU A 15 -24.62 -9.49 -27.98
CA LEU A 15 -25.72 -8.87 -27.21
C LEU A 15 -25.25 -7.74 -26.27
N TYR A 16 -23.95 -7.48 -26.22
CA TYR A 16 -23.31 -6.43 -25.43
C TYR A 16 -22.52 -5.53 -26.38
N LYS A 17 -22.98 -4.28 -26.55
CA LYS A 17 -22.20 -3.24 -27.22
C LYS A 17 -21.23 -2.65 -26.20
N ARG A 18 -19.93 -2.60 -26.52
CA ARG A 18 -18.94 -1.95 -25.67
C ARG A 18 -19.15 -0.43 -25.75
N VAL A 19 -19.78 0.13 -24.71
CA VAL A 19 -20.20 1.55 -24.64
C VAL A 19 -19.00 2.50 -24.51
N GLN A 20 -17.98 2.14 -23.73
CA GLN A 20 -16.76 2.93 -23.58
C GLN A 20 -15.54 2.04 -23.35
N THR A 21 -14.38 2.46 -23.88
CA THR A 21 -13.08 1.87 -23.52
C THR A 21 -12.20 2.94 -22.90
N ILE A 22 -12.05 2.87 -21.58
CA ILE A 22 -11.13 3.73 -20.81
C ILE A 22 -9.83 2.96 -20.61
N GLN A 23 -8.72 3.59 -20.97
CA GLN A 23 -7.36 3.12 -20.76
C GLN A 23 -6.65 4.10 -19.82
N ASN A 24 -5.59 3.65 -19.16
CA ASN A 24 -4.69 4.52 -18.42
C ASN A 24 -3.27 4.27 -18.92
N GLU A 25 -2.63 5.32 -19.41
CA GLU A 25 -1.21 5.31 -19.75
C GLU A 25 -0.43 5.65 -18.47
N TYR A 26 0.36 4.70 -17.97
CA TYR A 26 1.12 4.83 -16.73
C TYR A 26 2.62 4.69 -17.02
N PHE A 27 3.44 5.53 -16.40
CA PHE A 27 4.89 5.37 -16.37
C PHE A 27 5.43 5.57 -14.95
N ASN A 28 6.56 4.92 -14.67
CA ASN A 28 7.26 5.01 -13.39
C ASN A 28 8.76 4.83 -13.62
N ASP A 29 9.49 5.94 -13.60
CA ASP A 29 10.92 5.98 -13.82
C ASP A 29 11.66 6.17 -12.50
N LEU A 30 12.42 5.15 -12.10
CA LEU A 30 13.23 5.13 -10.88
C LEU A 30 14.69 5.44 -11.19
N ARG A 31 15.24 6.44 -10.53
CA ARG A 31 16.68 6.71 -10.46
C ARG A 31 17.14 6.50 -9.03
N GLN A 32 18.09 5.59 -8.83
CA GLN A 32 18.59 5.24 -7.50
C GLN A 32 20.11 5.17 -7.49
N ILE A 33 20.71 5.76 -6.46
CA ILE A 33 22.12 5.61 -6.13
C ILE A 33 22.20 5.12 -4.70
N GLU A 34 22.99 4.09 -4.47
CA GLU A 34 23.16 3.51 -3.14
C GLU A 34 24.63 3.19 -2.90
N ASN A 35 25.10 3.54 -1.72
CA ASN A 35 26.41 3.14 -1.23
C ASN A 35 26.22 2.28 0.02
N VAL A 36 26.85 1.11 0.04
CA VAL A 36 26.88 0.20 1.18
C VAL A 36 28.33 -0.07 1.52
N SER A 37 28.68 0.17 2.77
CA SER A 37 29.98 -0.12 3.36
C SER A 37 29.82 -1.16 4.46
N GLU A 38 30.78 -2.05 4.55
CA GLU A 38 30.79 -3.15 5.51
C GLU A 38 32.15 -3.24 6.20
N VAL A 39 32.13 -3.40 7.52
CA VAL A 39 33.32 -3.55 8.36
C VAL A 39 33.13 -4.76 9.27
N GLU A 40 34.04 -5.73 9.17
CA GLU A 40 34.15 -6.85 10.10
C GLU A 40 35.19 -6.51 11.18
N LEU A 41 34.72 -6.10 12.36
CA LEU A 41 35.61 -5.70 13.47
C LEU A 41 36.21 -6.91 14.18
N LEU A 42 35.44 -7.98 14.33
CA LEU A 42 35.89 -9.27 14.83
C LEU A 42 35.44 -10.33 13.84
N LYS A 43 36.41 -10.99 13.18
CA LYS A 43 36.15 -12.01 12.14
C LYS A 43 34.99 -12.92 12.58
N ARG A 44 33.87 -12.85 11.85
CA ARG A 44 32.62 -13.62 12.03
C ARG A 44 31.73 -13.27 13.24
N ASN A 45 32.21 -12.54 14.23
CA ASN A 45 31.46 -12.26 15.48
C ASN A 45 30.88 -10.86 15.54
N TRP A 46 31.50 -9.89 14.86
CA TRP A 46 31.01 -8.52 14.86
C TRP A 46 31.14 -7.89 13.48
N LYS A 47 29.99 -7.57 12.90
CA LYS A 47 29.86 -6.96 11.58
C LYS A 47 29.02 -5.69 11.69
N ILE A 48 29.54 -4.61 11.12
CA ILE A 48 28.84 -3.34 10.95
C ILE A 48 28.58 -3.13 9.47
N VAL A 49 27.37 -2.74 9.12
CA VAL A 49 26.97 -2.35 7.76
C VAL A 49 26.37 -0.97 7.83
N PHE A 50 26.80 -0.05 6.98
CA PHE A 50 26.24 1.29 6.93
C PHE A 50 26.23 1.81 5.51
N GLY A 51 25.38 2.78 5.24
CA GLY A 51 25.24 3.26 3.89
C GLY A 51 24.27 4.41 3.75
N GLY A 52 24.22 4.91 2.53
CA GLY A 52 23.33 5.98 2.10
C GLY A 52 22.63 5.60 0.81
N GLN A 53 21.41 6.09 0.64
CA GLN A 53 20.61 5.89 -0.55
C GLN A 53 19.99 7.22 -0.97
N TYR A 54 20.09 7.54 -2.25
CA TYR A 54 19.30 8.57 -2.90
C TYR A 54 18.36 7.90 -3.90
N ARG A 55 17.09 8.27 -3.87
CA ARG A 55 16.05 7.75 -4.76
C ARG A 55 15.24 8.92 -5.31
N GLU A 56 15.12 8.99 -6.63
CA GLU A 56 14.21 9.87 -7.34
C GLU A 56 13.25 9.00 -8.15
N VAL A 57 11.95 9.24 -8.02
CA VAL A 57 10.90 8.53 -8.75
C VAL A 57 10.08 9.54 -9.51
N ASP A 58 10.00 9.39 -10.83
CA ASP A 58 9.11 10.17 -11.69
C ASP A 58 7.97 9.26 -12.14
N THR A 59 6.77 9.48 -11.60
CA THR A 59 5.59 8.66 -11.92
C THR A 59 4.53 9.53 -12.56
N GLY A 60 3.90 9.05 -13.61
CA GLY A 60 2.75 9.73 -14.20
C GLY A 60 1.67 8.78 -14.65
N TYR A 61 0.48 9.33 -14.80
CA TYR A 61 -0.69 8.64 -15.31
C TYR A 61 -1.42 9.56 -16.28
N LYS A 62 -2.14 8.97 -17.23
CA LYS A 62 -3.03 9.70 -18.13
C LYS A 62 -4.17 8.80 -18.59
N GLY A 63 -5.39 9.20 -18.24
CA GLY A 63 -6.60 8.56 -18.73
C GLY A 63 -6.76 8.78 -20.23
N LYS A 64 -7.21 7.76 -20.95
CA LYS A 64 -7.46 7.81 -22.38
C LYS A 64 -8.78 7.13 -22.68
N VAL A 65 -9.69 7.87 -23.32
CA VAL A 65 -10.91 7.27 -23.85
C VAL A 65 -10.65 6.88 -25.29
N SER A 66 -10.49 5.58 -25.52
CA SER A 66 -10.16 5.01 -26.83
C SER A 66 -11.38 4.67 -27.68
N GLN A 67 -12.55 4.52 -27.04
CA GLN A 67 -13.83 4.33 -27.71
C GLN A 67 -14.94 4.96 -26.87
N ILE A 68 -15.82 5.71 -27.53
CA ILE A 68 -17.03 6.27 -26.94
C ILE A 68 -18.18 5.93 -27.88
N ASP A 69 -19.12 5.12 -27.39
CA ASP A 69 -20.31 4.68 -28.09
C ASP A 69 -21.50 4.84 -27.14
N LEU A 70 -21.87 6.09 -26.89
CA LEU A 70 -22.89 6.46 -25.92
C LEU A 70 -24.27 6.10 -26.44
N ASP A 71 -25.09 5.51 -25.57
CA ASP A 71 -26.53 5.42 -25.80
C ASP A 71 -27.10 6.84 -25.92
N PRO A 72 -27.78 7.19 -27.02
CA PRO A 72 -28.40 8.50 -27.20
C PRO A 72 -29.32 8.92 -26.04
N THR A 73 -29.95 7.96 -25.37
CA THR A 73 -30.86 8.16 -24.23
C THR A 73 -30.13 8.73 -23.01
N TYR A 74 -28.86 8.35 -22.81
CA TYR A 74 -28.05 8.77 -21.66
C TYR A 74 -26.94 9.76 -22.04
N ASN A 75 -26.92 10.23 -23.30
CA ASN A 75 -25.88 11.09 -23.82
C ASN A 75 -25.68 12.36 -22.98
N PHE A 76 -26.77 12.96 -22.47
CA PHE A 76 -26.69 14.12 -21.58
C PHE A 76 -25.90 13.83 -20.29
N ILE A 77 -26.23 12.72 -19.60
CA ILE A 77 -25.55 12.32 -18.35
C ILE A 77 -24.09 11.98 -18.63
N HIS A 78 -23.82 11.26 -19.72
CA HIS A 78 -22.46 10.91 -20.10
C HIS A 78 -21.60 12.12 -20.47
N GLN A 79 -22.17 13.10 -21.19
CA GLN A 79 -21.49 14.36 -21.47
C GLN A 79 -21.25 15.16 -20.19
N GLN A 80 -22.20 15.18 -19.26
CA GLN A 80 -22.02 15.86 -17.98
C GLN A 80 -20.89 15.20 -17.16
N LEU A 81 -20.82 13.87 -17.15
CA LEU A 81 -19.76 13.12 -16.48
C LEU A 81 -18.39 13.36 -17.14
N LEU A 82 -18.29 13.24 -18.48
CA LEU A 82 -17.05 13.49 -19.22
C LEU A 82 -16.57 14.94 -19.09
N ASN A 83 -17.50 15.87 -18.89
CA ASN A 83 -17.18 17.28 -18.70
C ASN A 83 -16.90 17.69 -17.25
N SER A 84 -17.12 16.78 -16.29
CA SER A 84 -16.80 17.02 -14.87
C SER A 84 -15.31 17.31 -14.67
N SER A 85 -14.99 18.10 -13.65
CA SER A 85 -13.60 18.44 -13.29
C SER A 85 -12.75 17.19 -13.03
N ASP A 86 -13.32 16.20 -12.34
CA ASP A 86 -12.61 15.01 -11.89
C ASP A 86 -12.28 14.08 -13.06
N VAL A 87 -13.19 13.94 -14.02
CA VAL A 87 -12.91 13.15 -15.23
C VAL A 87 -11.90 13.86 -16.12
N LYS A 88 -12.02 15.19 -16.28
CA LYS A 88 -11.04 15.97 -17.03
C LYS A 88 -9.64 15.86 -16.44
N SER A 89 -9.48 15.98 -15.13
CA SER A 89 -8.16 15.88 -14.48
C SER A 89 -7.53 14.50 -14.65
N VAL A 90 -8.32 13.43 -14.66
CA VAL A 90 -7.83 12.08 -14.96
C VAL A 90 -7.41 11.92 -16.43
N LEU A 91 -8.21 12.41 -17.38
CA LEU A 91 -7.95 12.30 -18.82
C LEU A 91 -6.75 13.13 -19.29
N GLU A 92 -6.51 14.26 -18.64
CA GLU A 92 -5.32 15.07 -18.89
C GLU A 92 -4.06 14.40 -18.35
N GLY A 93 -4.22 13.69 -17.23
CA GLY A 93 -3.14 13.06 -16.51
C GLY A 93 -2.39 14.01 -15.59
N ASP A 94 -1.54 13.44 -14.76
CA ASP A 94 -0.56 14.18 -13.97
C ASP A 94 0.73 13.38 -13.87
N SER A 95 1.84 14.07 -13.59
CA SER A 95 3.12 13.47 -13.32
C SER A 95 3.73 14.09 -12.07
N VAL A 96 4.21 13.24 -11.18
CA VAL A 96 4.79 13.66 -9.92
C VAL A 96 6.17 13.05 -9.77
N ARG A 97 7.15 13.94 -9.57
CA ARG A 97 8.50 13.56 -9.16
C ARG A 97 8.64 13.62 -7.66
N THR A 98 9.10 12.54 -7.05
CA THR A 98 9.41 12.43 -5.62
C THR A 98 10.88 12.13 -5.39
N ARG A 99 11.42 12.59 -4.26
CA ARG A 99 12.82 12.40 -3.88
C ARG A 99 12.93 11.94 -2.44
N GLN A 100 13.80 10.97 -2.23
CA GLN A 100 14.14 10.41 -0.93
C GLN A 100 15.64 10.39 -0.75
N ILE A 101 16.09 10.79 0.45
CA ILE A 101 17.46 10.61 0.88
C ILE A 101 17.47 9.86 2.19
N GLY A 102 18.17 8.73 2.22
CA GLY A 102 18.20 7.79 3.30
C GLY A 102 19.61 7.47 3.76
N THR A 103 19.75 7.20 5.04
CA THR A 103 20.97 6.64 5.63
C THR A 103 20.59 5.48 6.55
N PHE A 104 21.43 4.46 6.61
CA PHE A 104 21.21 3.33 7.48
C PHE A 104 22.49 2.87 8.17
N PHE A 105 22.29 2.24 9.32
CA PHE A 105 23.33 1.61 10.11
C PHE A 105 22.78 0.31 10.69
N GLU A 106 23.52 -0.78 10.51
CA GLU A 106 23.22 -2.09 11.05
C GLU A 106 24.44 -2.63 11.78
N ASN A 107 24.21 -3.26 12.92
CA ASN A 107 25.21 -3.87 13.76
C ASN A 107 24.77 -5.29 14.09
N ARG A 108 25.60 -6.26 13.72
CA ARG A 108 25.36 -7.69 13.87
C ARG A 108 26.41 -8.27 14.79
N PHE A 109 25.96 -8.76 15.94
CA PHE A 109 26.78 -9.44 16.92
C PHE A 109 26.43 -10.93 16.97
N LYS A 110 27.46 -11.77 17.00
CA LYS A 110 27.35 -13.18 17.36
C LYS A 110 28.16 -13.43 18.62
N PHE A 111 27.47 -13.89 19.67
CA PHE A 111 28.08 -14.21 20.94
C PHE A 111 27.53 -15.55 21.43
N TYR A 112 28.41 -16.53 21.61
CA TYR A 112 28.01 -17.92 21.89
C TYR A 112 26.96 -18.40 20.87
N ASP A 113 25.83 -18.91 21.35
CA ASP A 113 24.72 -19.38 20.52
C ASP A 113 23.71 -18.26 20.17
N PHE A 114 23.99 -17.01 20.54
CA PHE A 114 23.12 -15.87 20.26
C PHE A 114 23.59 -15.08 19.04
N ASN A 115 22.61 -14.63 18.27
CA ASN A 115 22.76 -13.66 17.19
C ASN A 115 21.88 -12.46 17.53
N LEU A 116 22.47 -11.27 17.59
CA LEU A 116 21.78 -10.00 17.80
C LEU A 116 22.01 -9.11 16.57
N ASN A 117 20.93 -8.58 16.01
CA ASN A 117 20.94 -7.63 14.91
C ASN A 117 20.25 -6.35 15.37
N LEU A 118 20.95 -5.24 15.33
CA LEU A 118 20.44 -3.90 15.63
C LEU A 118 20.56 -3.07 14.36
N GLY A 119 19.46 -2.52 13.88
CA GLY A 119 19.41 -1.68 12.70
C GLY A 119 18.69 -0.37 12.97
N VAL A 120 19.11 0.69 12.30
CA VAL A 120 18.35 1.93 12.22
C VAL A 120 18.48 2.50 10.82
N ARG A 121 17.36 2.91 10.25
CA ARG A 121 17.29 3.60 8.97
C ARG A 121 16.55 4.91 9.14
N ARG A 122 17.07 5.98 8.54
CA ARG A 122 16.44 7.29 8.56
C ARG A 122 16.33 7.82 7.15
N GLU A 123 15.14 8.26 6.76
CA GLU A 123 14.86 8.79 5.43
C GLU A 123 14.13 10.12 5.50
N TYR A 124 14.47 11.01 4.58
CA TYR A 124 13.72 12.23 4.28
C TYR A 124 12.90 12.02 3.03
N TYR A 125 11.64 12.44 3.05
CA TYR A 125 10.73 12.43 1.91
C TYR A 125 10.34 13.87 1.54
N ASP A 126 10.61 14.26 0.29
CA ASP A 126 10.51 15.66 -0.13
C ASP A 126 9.08 16.21 -0.19
N LYS A 127 8.09 15.38 -0.55
CA LYS A 127 6.69 15.82 -0.71
C LYS A 127 6.05 16.25 0.60
N SER A 128 6.07 15.40 1.62
CA SER A 128 5.56 15.75 2.95
C SER A 128 6.57 16.50 3.81
N ARG A 129 7.81 16.66 3.31
CA ARG A 129 8.95 17.31 4.00
C ARG A 129 9.23 16.69 5.38
N GLU A 130 9.06 15.38 5.49
CA GLU A 130 9.19 14.68 6.77
C GLU A 130 10.43 13.79 6.83
N TRP A 131 10.92 13.58 8.04
CA TRP A 131 11.91 12.56 8.35
C TRP A 131 11.24 11.39 9.04
N LYS A 132 11.49 10.17 8.58
CA LYS A 132 11.07 8.93 9.24
C LYS A 132 12.29 8.16 9.74
N THR A 133 12.14 7.52 10.90
CA THR A 133 13.18 6.68 11.51
C THR A 133 12.62 5.28 11.77
N ALA A 134 13.32 4.28 11.26
CA ALA A 134 12.97 2.87 11.29
C ALA A 134 14.03 2.09 12.09
N PRO A 135 13.92 2.02 13.43
CA PRO A 135 14.72 1.10 14.22
C PRO A 135 14.28 -0.35 14.00
N ARG A 136 15.22 -1.28 14.10
CA ARG A 136 15.01 -2.72 13.99
C ARG A 136 15.88 -3.44 15.00
N ILE A 137 15.32 -4.45 15.65
CA ILE A 137 16.04 -5.36 16.53
C ILE A 137 15.62 -6.78 16.19
N GLY A 138 16.59 -7.66 16.07
CA GLY A 138 16.37 -9.10 15.91
C GLY A 138 17.30 -9.86 16.84
N ILE A 139 16.77 -10.83 17.55
CA ILE A 139 17.55 -11.74 18.39
C ILE A 139 17.20 -13.17 18.02
N SER A 140 18.20 -14.04 17.94
CA SER A 140 17.96 -15.47 17.86
C SER A 140 18.99 -16.27 18.63
N LYS A 141 18.54 -17.37 19.23
CA LYS A 141 19.36 -18.32 19.95
C LYS A 141 19.32 -19.68 19.26
N GLU A 142 20.47 -20.20 18.90
CA GLU A 142 20.64 -21.57 18.42
C GLU A 142 20.72 -22.52 19.62
N ILE A 143 20.13 -23.71 19.51
CA ILE A 143 20.14 -24.74 20.54
C ILE A 143 20.66 -26.02 19.87
N ALA A 144 21.98 -26.22 19.96
CA ALA A 144 22.67 -27.24 19.18
C ALA A 144 22.19 -28.66 19.44
N TYR A 145 21.91 -29.03 20.70
CA TYR A 145 21.55 -30.40 21.09
C TYR A 145 20.17 -30.83 20.55
N THR A 146 19.25 -29.88 20.38
CA THR A 146 17.96 -30.13 19.73
C THR A 146 17.97 -29.73 18.27
N GLN A 147 18.97 -29.04 17.74
CA GLN A 147 18.92 -28.42 16.41
C GLN A 147 17.72 -27.45 16.27
N SER A 148 17.43 -26.72 17.34
CA SER A 148 16.39 -25.68 17.37
C SER A 148 16.99 -24.29 17.23
N ARG A 149 16.18 -23.34 16.76
CA ARG A 149 16.42 -21.91 16.83
C ARG A 149 15.17 -21.23 17.37
N ILE A 150 15.34 -20.42 18.41
CA ILE A 150 14.29 -19.50 18.89
C ILE A 150 14.67 -18.12 18.40
N PHE A 151 13.74 -17.38 17.82
CA PHE A 151 14.00 -16.04 17.31
C PHE A 151 12.85 -15.09 17.65
N ALA A 152 13.18 -13.81 17.76
CA ALA A 152 12.22 -12.74 17.90
C ALA A 152 12.75 -11.50 17.17
N GLY A 153 11.83 -10.71 16.63
CA GLY A 153 12.12 -9.51 15.88
C GLY A 153 11.12 -8.41 16.18
N TYR A 154 11.59 -7.17 16.17
CA TYR A 154 10.74 -5.98 16.13
C TYR A 154 11.35 -4.97 15.17
N GLY A 155 10.53 -4.33 14.35
CA GLY A 155 11.00 -3.30 13.44
C GLY A 155 9.90 -2.32 13.03
N LYS A 156 10.28 -1.05 12.91
CA LYS A 156 9.45 -0.07 12.21
C LYS A 156 9.84 0.01 10.74
N HIS A 157 8.86 0.25 9.90
CA HIS A 157 8.98 0.38 8.46
C HIS A 157 8.11 1.54 8.00
N PHE A 158 8.47 2.12 6.88
CA PHE A 158 7.69 3.18 6.27
C PHE A 158 7.84 3.12 4.76
N GLN A 159 6.83 3.64 4.05
CA GLN A 159 6.77 3.63 2.61
C GLN A 159 6.12 4.92 2.12
N ALA A 160 6.72 5.58 1.14
CA ALA A 160 6.05 6.68 0.46
C ALA A 160 4.85 6.17 -0.35
N PRO A 161 3.78 6.98 -0.49
CA PRO A 161 2.64 6.63 -1.33
C PRO A 161 3.06 6.13 -2.71
N SER A 162 2.59 4.94 -3.11
CA SER A 162 3.03 4.28 -4.35
C SER A 162 2.21 4.67 -5.59
N ASP A 163 0.95 5.07 -5.39
CA ASP A 163 0.01 5.38 -6.45
C ASP A 163 -0.05 6.89 -6.72
N VAL A 164 0.45 7.30 -7.88
CA VAL A 164 0.51 8.71 -8.31
C VAL A 164 -0.85 9.41 -8.27
N SER A 165 -1.96 8.69 -8.49
CA SER A 165 -3.29 9.29 -8.43
C SER A 165 -3.65 9.81 -7.03
N ARG A 166 -3.06 9.21 -5.98
CA ARG A 166 -3.30 9.57 -4.58
C ARG A 166 -2.52 10.80 -4.13
N TYR A 167 -1.33 11.02 -4.69
CA TYR A 167 -0.45 12.15 -4.33
C TYR A 167 -0.24 13.16 -5.48
N SER A 168 -1.03 13.03 -6.55
CA SER A 168 -1.22 14.00 -7.62
C SER A 168 -1.76 15.30 -7.07
N ALA A 169 -1.25 16.43 -7.57
CA ALA A 169 -1.79 17.74 -7.23
C ALA A 169 -3.19 17.94 -7.86
N ARG A 170 -3.46 17.25 -8.98
CA ARG A 170 -4.71 17.39 -9.74
C ARG A 170 -5.85 16.53 -9.21
N THR A 171 -5.57 15.29 -8.80
CA THR A 171 -6.61 14.31 -8.42
C THR A 171 -6.53 13.86 -6.97
N GLY A 172 -5.44 14.13 -6.27
CA GLY A 172 -5.22 13.62 -4.93
C GLY A 172 -4.67 14.66 -3.97
N ASN A 173 -3.85 14.18 -3.05
CA ASN A 173 -3.27 14.98 -1.99
C ASN A 173 -1.73 14.96 -2.06
N PRO A 174 -1.09 16.00 -2.62
CA PRO A 174 0.37 16.05 -2.73
C PRO A 174 1.09 16.17 -1.38
N ASN A 175 0.35 16.38 -0.28
CA ASN A 175 0.87 16.46 1.08
C ASN A 175 0.74 15.12 1.84
N LEU A 176 0.43 14.00 1.16
CA LEU A 176 0.40 12.69 1.80
C LEU A 176 1.76 12.35 2.42
N LYS A 177 1.70 11.94 3.68
CA LYS A 177 2.81 11.42 4.46
C LYS A 177 3.14 9.98 4.07
N MET A 178 4.34 9.54 4.45
CA MET A 178 4.74 8.14 4.35
C MET A 178 3.83 7.28 5.25
N GLU A 179 3.38 6.16 4.69
CA GLU A 179 2.69 5.12 5.42
C GLU A 179 3.68 4.41 6.35
N GLU A 180 3.21 3.96 7.51
CA GLU A 180 4.06 3.35 8.54
C GLU A 180 3.52 1.98 8.96
N SER A 181 4.45 1.07 9.24
CA SER A 181 4.12 -0.21 9.86
C SER A 181 5.12 -0.58 10.96
N GLU A 182 4.62 -1.21 12.01
CA GLU A 182 5.45 -1.84 13.04
C GLU A 182 5.21 -3.34 12.99
N HIS A 183 6.29 -4.11 12.94
CA HIS A 183 6.26 -5.55 12.83
C HIS A 183 6.90 -6.15 14.06
N ALA A 184 6.21 -7.07 14.71
CA ALA A 184 6.73 -7.88 15.80
C ALA A 184 6.53 -9.36 15.47
N GLU A 185 7.57 -10.16 15.65
CA GLU A 185 7.52 -11.59 15.42
C GLU A 185 8.25 -12.36 16.52
N ILE A 186 7.79 -13.57 16.78
CA ILE A 186 8.48 -14.57 17.60
C ILE A 186 8.25 -15.93 16.99
N GLY A 187 9.29 -16.76 16.97
CA GLY A 187 9.16 -18.08 16.40
C GLY A 187 10.18 -19.09 16.91
N TRP A 188 9.87 -20.33 16.57
CA TRP A 188 10.67 -21.50 16.85
C TRP A 188 10.82 -22.30 15.56
N ASP A 189 12.07 -22.60 15.22
CA ASP A 189 12.46 -23.39 14.06
C ASP A 189 13.22 -24.63 14.56
N GLN A 190 12.85 -25.80 14.08
CA GLN A 190 13.34 -27.09 14.56
C GLN A 190 13.64 -28.00 13.39
N LYS A 191 14.87 -28.54 13.35
CA LYS A 191 15.20 -29.67 12.48
C LYS A 191 14.96 -30.98 13.21
N ILE A 192 14.28 -31.93 12.58
CA ILE A 192 14.01 -33.25 13.14
C ILE A 192 14.65 -34.29 12.22
N GLY A 193 15.77 -34.85 12.70
CA GLY A 193 16.63 -35.70 11.88
C GLY A 193 17.16 -34.95 10.66
N ASN A 194 17.34 -35.65 9.55
CA ASN A 194 17.94 -35.09 8.33
C ASN A 194 16.92 -34.56 7.32
N PHE A 195 15.62 -34.78 7.56
CA PHE A 195 14.60 -34.59 6.52
C PHE A 195 13.51 -33.62 6.91
N TRP A 196 13.22 -33.42 8.20
CA TRP A 196 12.09 -32.61 8.60
C TRP A 196 12.53 -31.27 9.17
N ASN A 197 11.80 -30.23 8.80
CA ASN A 197 11.92 -28.90 9.37
C ASN A 197 10.53 -28.41 9.77
N ILE A 198 10.37 -28.02 11.02
CA ILE A 198 9.13 -27.46 11.55
C ILE A 198 9.42 -26.05 12.03
N LYS A 199 8.65 -25.09 11.54
CA LYS A 199 8.72 -23.70 11.96
C LYS A 199 7.34 -23.26 12.44
N ILE A 200 7.30 -22.63 13.61
CA ILE A 200 6.10 -22.00 14.16
C ILE A 200 6.45 -20.54 14.41
N GLU A 201 5.62 -19.63 13.93
CA GLU A 201 5.83 -18.18 14.04
C GLU A 201 4.54 -17.49 14.42
N GLY A 202 4.59 -16.65 15.45
CA GLY A 202 3.54 -15.71 15.80
C GLY A 202 3.96 -14.30 15.42
N TYR A 203 3.05 -13.53 14.84
CA TYR A 203 3.31 -12.16 14.44
C TYR A 203 2.19 -11.20 14.84
N GLN A 204 2.56 -9.93 15.01
CA GLN A 204 1.68 -8.79 15.20
C GLN A 204 2.25 -7.62 14.39
N ASN A 205 1.47 -7.17 13.41
CA ASN A 205 1.79 -6.01 12.60
C ASN A 205 0.75 -4.93 12.86
N THR A 206 1.19 -3.69 13.09
CA THR A 206 0.32 -2.52 13.17
C THR A 206 0.64 -1.58 12.01
N PHE A 207 -0.38 -0.91 11.49
CA PHE A 207 -0.30 -0.01 10.35
C PHE A 207 -0.90 1.34 10.74
N SER A 208 -0.20 2.41 10.36
CA SER A 208 -0.62 3.78 10.65
C SER A 208 -0.27 4.69 9.48
N ASN A 209 -0.89 5.87 9.46
CA ASN A 209 -0.73 6.84 8.38
C ASN A 209 -1.05 6.24 6.99
N LEU A 210 -1.94 5.25 6.91
CA LEU A 210 -2.30 4.64 5.63
C LEU A 210 -3.12 5.61 4.79
N SER A 211 -2.80 5.70 3.50
CA SER A 211 -3.52 6.55 2.56
C SER A 211 -4.89 5.95 2.26
N ILE A 212 -5.94 6.75 2.47
CA ILE A 212 -7.33 6.40 2.18
C ILE A 212 -8.01 7.50 1.38
N ALA A 213 -8.95 7.11 0.52
CA ALA A 213 -9.89 8.05 -0.08
C ALA A 213 -10.71 8.75 1.02
N ASP A 214 -10.65 10.08 1.02
CA ASP A 214 -11.19 10.94 2.05
C ASP A 214 -11.92 12.13 1.40
N PRO A 215 -13.27 12.09 1.37
CA PRO A 215 -14.06 13.17 0.78
C PRO A 215 -14.14 14.41 1.68
N TYR A 216 -13.66 14.34 2.92
CA TYR A 216 -13.73 15.43 3.91
C TYR A 216 -12.44 16.27 3.96
N ALA A 217 -11.32 15.74 3.46
CA ALA A 217 -10.04 16.44 3.44
C ALA A 217 -10.06 17.59 2.42
N MET A 218 -9.80 18.80 2.89
CA MET A 218 -9.83 20.02 2.07
C MET A 218 -8.57 20.87 2.26
N ASP A 219 -8.19 21.60 1.21
CA ASP A 219 -7.19 22.68 1.26
C ASP A 219 -7.90 24.03 1.05
N PRO A 220 -7.88 24.96 2.03
CA PRO A 220 -8.52 26.28 1.92
C PRO A 220 -7.86 27.20 0.89
N PHE A 221 -6.61 26.94 0.49
CA PHE A 221 -5.85 27.82 -0.39
C PHE A 221 -5.64 27.25 -1.79
N SER A 222 -6.26 26.11 -2.10
CA SER A 222 -6.09 25.37 -3.35
C SER A 222 -4.65 25.44 -3.90
N ARG A 223 -3.66 25.09 -3.08
CA ARG A 223 -2.23 25.26 -3.44
C ARG A 223 -1.79 24.35 -4.58
N ASN A 224 -2.65 23.42 -4.97
CA ASN A 224 -2.39 22.34 -5.93
C ASN A 224 -3.02 22.65 -7.29
N ARG A 225 -2.93 23.91 -7.75
CA ARG A 225 -3.55 24.39 -9.01
C ARG A 225 -2.53 24.63 -10.10
N ASP A 226 -2.99 24.49 -11.34
CA ASP A 226 -2.27 24.91 -12.55
C ASP A 226 -2.66 26.37 -12.87
N LEU A 227 -2.08 27.32 -12.13
CA LEU A 227 -2.42 28.75 -12.22
C LEU A 227 -2.23 29.32 -13.63
N MET A 228 -1.25 28.80 -14.38
CA MET A 228 -1.01 29.22 -15.77
C MET A 228 -2.21 28.88 -16.64
N ARG A 229 -2.75 27.67 -16.53
CA ARG A 229 -3.94 27.29 -17.28
C ARG A 229 -5.18 28.04 -16.84
N GLU A 230 -5.39 28.21 -15.56
CA GLU A 230 -6.58 28.90 -15.05
C GLU A 230 -6.58 30.36 -15.48
N SER A 231 -5.41 30.99 -15.61
CA SER A 231 -5.32 32.31 -16.21
C SER A 231 -5.76 32.38 -17.69
N LEU A 232 -5.82 31.24 -18.38
CA LEU A 232 -6.30 31.13 -19.76
C LEU A 232 -7.81 30.82 -19.85
N ASP A 233 -8.46 30.45 -18.74
CA ASP A 233 -9.91 30.27 -18.68
C ASP A 233 -10.56 31.60 -18.26
N PRO A 234 -11.31 32.27 -19.15
CA PRO A 234 -11.91 33.57 -18.86
C PRO A 234 -12.95 33.52 -17.72
N ASN A 235 -13.39 32.32 -17.30
CA ASN A 235 -14.33 32.13 -16.20
C ASN A 235 -13.66 31.59 -14.92
N ALA A 236 -12.33 31.45 -14.89
CA ALA A 236 -11.65 30.94 -13.71
C ALA A 236 -11.65 31.96 -12.57
N ASP A 237 -12.05 31.49 -11.39
CA ASP A 237 -11.81 32.21 -10.15
C ASP A 237 -10.32 32.07 -9.75
N LEU A 238 -9.58 33.17 -9.88
CA LEU A 238 -8.16 33.27 -9.53
C LEU A 238 -7.93 33.60 -8.04
N SER A 239 -8.98 33.59 -7.21
CA SER A 239 -8.85 33.74 -5.77
C SER A 239 -7.91 32.68 -5.18
N LEU A 240 -6.97 33.15 -4.34
CA LEU A 240 -6.10 32.29 -3.55
C LEU A 240 -6.82 31.68 -2.34
N VAL A 241 -8.02 32.17 -1.99
CA VAL A 241 -8.84 31.63 -0.90
C VAL A 241 -10.04 30.95 -1.52
N ARG A 242 -9.77 29.78 -2.09
CA ARG A 242 -10.77 28.89 -2.64
C ARG A 242 -10.47 27.50 -2.13
N ARG A 243 -11.51 26.79 -1.68
CA ARG A 243 -11.36 25.41 -1.22
C ARG A 243 -11.11 24.45 -2.39
N SER A 244 -10.24 23.47 -2.19
CA SER A 244 -10.09 22.30 -3.07
C SER A 244 -10.15 21.01 -2.26
N ASN A 245 -10.84 19.99 -2.78
CA ASN A 245 -10.83 18.67 -2.19
C ASN A 245 -9.45 18.01 -2.40
N LEU A 246 -8.89 17.46 -1.33
CA LEU A 246 -7.64 16.71 -1.40
C LEU A 246 -7.87 15.23 -1.74
N ASN A 247 -9.12 14.74 -1.67
CA ASN A 247 -9.59 13.39 -2.03
C ASN A 247 -8.94 12.22 -1.28
N TYR A 248 -7.80 12.43 -0.61
CA TYR A 248 -7.06 11.42 0.15
C TYR A 248 -6.47 12.03 1.43
N SER A 249 -6.34 11.20 2.45
CA SER A 249 -5.64 11.54 3.70
C SER A 249 -4.90 10.32 4.27
N ASN A 250 -3.98 10.57 5.21
CA ASN A 250 -3.30 9.52 5.98
C ASN A 250 -4.11 9.10 7.23
N SER A 251 -5.44 9.08 7.15
CA SER A 251 -6.30 8.82 8.31
C SER A 251 -6.40 7.34 8.67
N MET A 252 -6.17 6.39 7.74
CA MET A 252 -6.44 4.97 8.01
C MET A 252 -5.38 4.35 8.93
N THR A 253 -5.84 3.52 9.86
CA THR A 253 -5.02 2.65 10.72
C THR A 253 -5.46 1.20 10.58
N GLY A 254 -4.64 0.26 11.03
CA GLY A 254 -5.02 -1.15 11.04
C GLY A 254 -4.03 -2.03 11.77
N TYR A 255 -4.34 -3.32 11.87
CA TYR A 255 -3.42 -4.33 12.36
C TYR A 255 -3.69 -5.67 11.70
N SER A 256 -2.66 -6.52 11.68
CA SER A 256 -2.74 -7.92 11.30
C SER A 256 -1.99 -8.75 12.31
N ARG A 257 -2.59 -9.85 12.79
CA ARG A 257 -1.94 -10.74 13.74
C ARG A 257 -2.31 -12.17 13.47
N GLY A 258 -1.38 -13.08 13.72
CA GLY A 258 -1.62 -14.48 13.43
C GLY A 258 -0.52 -15.39 13.91
N VAL A 259 -0.76 -16.68 13.66
CA VAL A 259 0.20 -17.75 13.86
C VAL A 259 0.30 -18.55 12.58
N GLU A 260 1.53 -18.84 12.18
CA GLU A 260 1.85 -19.71 11.05
C GLU A 260 2.60 -20.95 11.54
N VAL A 261 2.22 -22.10 11.00
CA VAL A 261 2.92 -23.37 11.15
C VAL A 261 3.36 -23.82 9.76
N PHE A 262 4.65 -24.06 9.61
CA PHE A 262 5.28 -24.54 8.38
C PHE A 262 6.00 -25.85 8.66
N ILE A 263 5.69 -26.90 7.90
CA ILE A 263 6.33 -28.20 8.00
C ILE A 263 6.88 -28.55 6.63
N LYS A 264 8.19 -28.77 6.55
CA LYS A 264 8.88 -29.17 5.34
C LYS A 264 9.53 -30.54 5.52
N LYS A 265 9.43 -31.36 4.48
CA LYS A 265 10.16 -32.61 4.33
C LYS A 265 11.09 -32.51 3.12
N GLU A 266 12.39 -32.57 3.35
CA GLU A 266 13.42 -32.63 2.32
C GLU A 266 13.36 -33.96 1.56
N ALA A 267 13.78 -33.95 0.30
CA ALA A 267 13.87 -35.16 -0.50
C ALA A 267 14.93 -36.13 0.05
N SER A 268 14.56 -37.39 0.20
CA SER A 268 15.49 -38.47 0.51
C SER A 268 16.52 -38.66 -0.62
N ALA A 269 17.66 -39.25 -0.29
CA ALA A 269 18.62 -39.71 -1.31
C ALA A 269 17.95 -40.74 -2.23
N GLU A 270 17.14 -41.64 -1.67
CA GLU A 270 16.34 -42.67 -2.33
C GLU A 270 14.99 -42.14 -2.84
N SER A 271 14.19 -43.03 -3.44
CA SER A 271 12.80 -42.72 -3.81
C SER A 271 11.97 -42.32 -2.59
N GLY A 272 11.17 -41.26 -2.68
CA GLY A 272 10.32 -40.87 -1.58
C GLY A 272 9.58 -39.56 -1.74
N LEU A 273 8.59 -39.37 -0.87
CA LEU A 273 7.79 -38.16 -0.73
C LEU A 273 8.64 -37.01 -0.18
N TYR A 274 8.50 -35.82 -0.76
CA TYR A 274 9.08 -34.57 -0.28
C TYR A 274 8.10 -33.42 -0.52
N GLY A 275 8.32 -32.29 0.12
CA GLY A 275 7.44 -31.14 -0.02
C GLY A 275 7.30 -30.36 1.27
N TRP A 276 6.26 -29.54 1.34
CA TRP A 276 5.94 -28.75 2.51
C TRP A 276 4.44 -28.47 2.61
N ILE A 277 4.00 -28.23 3.82
CA ILE A 277 2.67 -27.74 4.15
C ILE A 277 2.82 -26.50 5.03
N SER A 278 1.95 -25.52 4.83
CA SER A 278 1.84 -24.35 5.69
C SER A 278 0.39 -24.07 6.04
N TYR A 279 0.18 -23.65 7.28
CA TYR A 279 -1.12 -23.23 7.77
C TYR A 279 -0.97 -21.94 8.55
N THR A 280 -1.75 -20.93 8.18
CA THR A 280 -1.78 -19.63 8.83
C THR A 280 -3.20 -19.38 9.34
N LYS A 281 -3.30 -19.01 10.61
CA LYS A 281 -4.53 -18.46 11.20
C LYS A 281 -4.27 -17.01 11.58
N SER A 282 -5.02 -16.08 11.01
CA SER A 282 -4.80 -14.65 11.19
C SER A 282 -6.09 -13.86 11.32
N ILE A 283 -5.99 -12.63 11.82
CA ILE A 283 -7.06 -11.64 11.76
C ILE A 283 -6.46 -10.29 11.38
N THR A 284 -7.07 -9.66 10.39
CA THR A 284 -6.69 -8.35 9.89
C THR A 284 -7.87 -7.41 9.99
N LYS A 285 -7.66 -6.28 10.68
CA LYS A 285 -8.66 -5.23 10.81
C LYS A 285 -8.09 -3.88 10.43
N ARG A 286 -8.98 -2.99 10.00
CA ARG A 286 -8.67 -1.60 9.71
C ARG A 286 -9.67 -0.67 10.38
N ASN A 287 -9.29 0.57 10.56
CA ASN A 287 -10.18 1.66 10.89
C ASN A 287 -9.88 2.81 9.92
N ARG A 288 -10.92 3.30 9.25
CA ARG A 288 -10.80 4.39 8.27
C ARG A 288 -10.52 5.73 8.95
N ASN A 289 -10.91 5.90 10.21
CA ASN A 289 -10.91 7.14 10.98
C ASN A 289 -11.53 8.30 10.19
N LEU A 290 -12.71 8.05 9.60
CA LEU A 290 -13.48 9.03 8.83
C LEU A 290 -14.86 9.24 9.47
N PRO A 291 -15.51 10.38 9.28
CA PRO A 291 -16.91 10.56 9.65
C PRO A 291 -17.83 9.53 8.96
N GLU A 292 -18.72 8.91 9.74
CA GLU A 292 -19.79 8.04 9.25
C GLU A 292 -21.08 8.86 9.13
N LEU A 293 -21.24 9.55 7.99
CA LEU A 293 -22.48 10.25 7.66
C LEU A 293 -23.34 9.38 6.74
N THR A 294 -24.65 9.41 6.93
CA THR A 294 -25.60 8.93 5.93
C THR A 294 -25.48 9.76 4.65
N LYS A 295 -25.97 9.23 3.52
CA LYS A 295 -25.96 9.97 2.24
C LYS A 295 -26.66 11.32 2.34
N GLN A 296 -27.74 11.40 3.12
CA GLN A 296 -28.50 12.62 3.31
C GLN A 296 -27.72 13.63 4.15
N GLU A 297 -27.15 13.21 5.29
CA GLU A 297 -26.30 14.07 6.13
C GLU A 297 -25.08 14.59 5.36
N TYR A 298 -24.40 13.72 4.62
CA TYR A 298 -23.26 14.10 3.79
C TYR A 298 -23.67 15.13 2.72
N SER A 299 -24.81 14.92 2.05
CA SER A 299 -25.27 15.85 1.01
C SER A 299 -25.65 17.21 1.60
N SER A 300 -26.31 17.22 2.77
CA SER A 300 -26.66 18.46 3.48
C SER A 300 -25.42 19.21 3.96
N TRP A 301 -24.48 18.52 4.61
CA TRP A 301 -23.21 19.11 5.04
C TRP A 301 -22.43 19.65 3.84
N LEU A 302 -22.33 18.88 2.76
CA LEU A 302 -21.63 19.31 1.55
C LEU A 302 -22.29 20.55 0.97
N ALA A 303 -23.62 20.61 0.86
CA ALA A 303 -24.33 21.79 0.34
C ALA A 303 -24.07 23.04 1.20
N GLU A 304 -24.11 22.91 2.53
CA GLU A 304 -23.86 24.02 3.46
C GLU A 304 -22.39 24.47 3.41
N SER A 305 -21.45 23.52 3.52
CA SER A 305 -20.01 23.79 3.46
C SER A 305 -19.59 24.40 2.11
N SER A 306 -20.26 24.01 1.02
CA SER A 306 -19.97 24.52 -0.34
C SER A 306 -20.35 25.97 -0.56
N ALA A 307 -21.26 26.50 0.26
CA ALA A 307 -21.69 27.89 0.18
C ALA A 307 -20.75 28.85 0.96
N LYS A 308 -19.73 28.32 1.65
CA LYS A 308 -18.87 29.09 2.57
C LYS A 308 -17.41 29.08 2.12
N ASP A 309 -16.72 30.19 2.42
CA ASP A 309 -15.29 30.34 2.16
C ASP A 309 -14.48 29.71 3.29
N LEU A 310 -13.91 28.53 3.06
CA LEU A 310 -13.02 27.84 4.00
C LEU A 310 -11.70 28.62 4.15
N ILE A 311 -11.35 28.99 5.39
CA ILE A 311 -10.07 29.63 5.72
C ILE A 311 -9.09 28.63 6.32
N HIS A 312 -9.59 27.68 7.11
CA HIS A 312 -8.77 26.69 7.77
C HIS A 312 -9.56 25.39 7.98
N GLN A 313 -8.88 24.26 7.79
CA GLN A 313 -9.38 22.96 8.25
C GLN A 313 -8.35 22.40 9.23
N GLU A 314 -8.83 22.06 10.42
CA GLU A 314 -8.11 21.25 11.37
C GLU A 314 -8.46 19.78 11.12
N ASN A 315 -7.44 18.92 11.02
CA ASN A 315 -7.59 17.47 10.84
C ASN A 315 -6.83 16.76 11.95
N THR A 316 -7.56 16.32 12.97
CA THR A 316 -7.02 15.60 14.14
C THR A 316 -7.34 14.11 14.07
N ASP A 317 -6.88 13.33 15.04
CA ASP A 317 -7.24 11.91 15.15
C ASP A 317 -8.74 11.71 15.44
N TYR A 318 -9.44 12.73 15.94
CA TYR A 318 -10.81 12.60 16.45
C TYR A 318 -11.85 13.36 15.62
N TYR A 319 -11.45 14.41 14.90
CA TYR A 319 -12.40 15.24 14.15
C TYR A 319 -11.75 16.02 13.01
N TYR A 320 -12.59 16.43 12.07
CA TYR A 320 -12.34 17.58 11.19
C TYR A 320 -13.05 18.80 11.76
N ALA A 321 -12.39 19.95 11.81
CA ALA A 321 -13.03 21.23 12.11
C ALA A 321 -12.77 22.22 10.98
N ASN A 322 -13.82 22.69 10.33
CA ASN A 322 -13.73 23.67 9.26
C ASN A 322 -14.08 25.05 9.82
N PHE A 323 -13.22 26.03 9.56
CA PHE A 323 -13.41 27.43 9.95
C PHE A 323 -13.61 28.29 8.71
N TYR A 324 -14.68 29.07 8.71
CA TYR A 324 -15.12 29.84 7.56
C TYR A 324 -14.91 31.34 7.75
N ARG A 325 -14.87 32.08 6.63
CA ARG A 325 -14.64 33.53 6.61
C ARG A 325 -15.70 34.34 7.33
N ASP A 326 -16.94 33.85 7.36
CA ASP A 326 -18.06 34.47 8.07
C ASP A 326 -18.00 34.26 9.60
N GLY A 327 -16.97 33.58 10.11
CA GLY A 327 -16.81 33.25 11.52
C GLY A 327 -17.56 31.99 11.95
N SER A 328 -18.31 31.35 11.06
CA SER A 328 -18.94 30.06 11.34
C SER A 328 -17.92 28.93 11.31
N TYR A 329 -18.29 27.79 11.90
CA TYR A 329 -17.49 26.57 11.86
C TYR A 329 -18.39 25.33 11.83
N ASP A 330 -17.85 24.21 11.33
CA ASP A 330 -18.46 22.90 11.48
C ASP A 330 -17.45 21.88 12.00
N VAL A 331 -17.94 20.83 12.65
CA VAL A 331 -17.12 19.76 13.23
C VAL A 331 -17.68 18.41 12.82
N LEU A 332 -16.83 17.57 12.22
CA LEU A 332 -17.15 16.20 11.85
C LEU A 332 -16.32 15.23 12.68
N PHE A 333 -16.96 14.48 13.57
CA PHE A 333 -16.28 13.48 14.39
C PHE A 333 -15.91 12.25 13.56
N LYS A 334 -14.67 11.81 13.70
CA LYS A 334 -14.17 10.58 13.10
C LYS A 334 -14.66 9.38 13.90
N ASN A 335 -15.00 8.31 13.20
CA ASN A 335 -15.33 7.05 13.87
C ASN A 335 -14.07 6.35 14.40
N SER A 336 -14.23 5.54 15.43
CA SER A 336 -13.18 4.67 15.99
C SER A 336 -13.44 3.18 15.69
N LYS A 337 -14.26 2.89 14.67
CA LYS A 337 -14.81 1.56 14.43
C LYS A 337 -13.80 0.71 13.66
N GLU A 338 -13.47 -0.42 14.24
CA GLU A 338 -12.68 -1.44 13.54
C GLU A 338 -13.58 -2.26 12.61
N GLU A 339 -13.16 -2.34 11.35
CA GLU A 339 -13.78 -3.16 10.32
C GLU A 339 -12.82 -4.31 9.95
N LEU A 340 -13.38 -5.45 9.54
CA LEU A 340 -12.59 -6.48 8.89
C LEU A 340 -11.99 -5.91 7.60
N TYR A 341 -10.74 -6.26 7.33
CA TYR A 341 -10.13 -5.92 6.05
C TYR A 341 -10.84 -6.68 4.92
N ASP A 342 -11.07 -6.01 3.78
CA ASP A 342 -11.85 -6.59 2.67
C ASP A 342 -11.28 -7.91 2.13
N PHE A 343 -9.95 -8.08 2.25
CA PHE A 343 -9.24 -9.28 1.85
C PHE A 343 -8.67 -10.05 3.05
N ASP A 344 -9.27 -9.92 4.24
CA ASP A 344 -8.88 -10.74 5.38
C ASP A 344 -8.99 -12.22 5.01
N ARG A 345 -7.89 -12.95 5.24
CA ARG A 345 -7.83 -14.40 5.09
C ARG A 345 -7.61 -14.98 6.46
N THR A 346 -8.70 -15.31 7.14
CA THR A 346 -8.63 -15.82 8.50
C THR A 346 -7.90 -17.17 8.58
N HIS A 347 -8.05 -17.99 7.53
CA HIS A 347 -7.40 -19.29 7.40
C HIS A 347 -6.75 -19.40 6.01
N MET A 348 -5.46 -19.69 5.99
CA MET A 348 -4.74 -20.01 4.75
C MET A 348 -4.04 -21.35 4.93
N PHE A 349 -4.25 -22.24 3.97
CA PHE A 349 -3.56 -23.52 3.90
C PHE A 349 -2.89 -23.63 2.54
N ASN A 350 -1.58 -23.90 2.53
CA ASN A 350 -0.80 -24.10 1.32
C ASN A 350 -0.05 -25.43 1.43
N MET A 351 0.09 -26.14 0.31
CA MET A 351 0.84 -27.38 0.26
C MET A 351 1.54 -27.55 -1.08
N VAL A 352 2.73 -28.12 -1.04
CA VAL A 352 3.46 -28.60 -2.21
C VAL A 352 3.92 -30.01 -1.89
N ILE A 353 3.60 -30.96 -2.77
CA ILE A 353 3.99 -32.37 -2.61
C ILE A 353 4.66 -32.83 -3.90
N GLY A 354 5.79 -33.50 -3.75
CA GLY A 354 6.50 -34.17 -4.82
C GLY A 354 6.91 -35.57 -4.42
N TRP A 355 7.14 -36.42 -5.42
CA TRP A 355 7.74 -37.74 -5.26
C TRP A 355 9.04 -37.79 -6.07
N LYS A 356 10.14 -38.17 -5.43
CA LYS A 356 11.42 -38.41 -6.10
C LYS A 356 11.53 -39.89 -6.43
N PHE A 357 12.00 -40.22 -7.62
CA PHE A 357 12.35 -41.58 -8.00
C PHE A 357 13.88 -41.74 -8.02
N ASP A 358 14.37 -42.85 -7.46
CA ASP A 358 15.77 -43.23 -7.58
C ASP A 358 16.10 -43.64 -9.02
N ARG A 359 17.25 -43.20 -9.51
CA ARG A 359 17.73 -43.45 -10.88
C ARG A 359 18.16 -44.89 -11.13
N ARG A 360 18.22 -45.75 -10.11
CA ARG A 360 18.62 -47.16 -10.23
C ARG A 360 17.56 -48.07 -10.85
N HIS A 361 16.35 -47.59 -11.09
CA HIS A 361 15.27 -48.35 -11.73
C HIS A 361 14.84 -47.70 -13.06
N LYS A 362 15.80 -47.47 -13.98
CA LYS A 362 15.43 -47.39 -15.40
C LYS A 362 15.10 -48.82 -15.85
N LEU A 363 13.81 -49.03 -16.10
CA LEU A 363 13.22 -50.27 -16.63
C LEU A 363 14.03 -50.78 -17.84
N VAL A 364 14.41 -52.06 -17.77
CA VAL A 364 14.77 -52.90 -18.92
C VAL A 364 13.51 -53.22 -19.70
#